data_AF-A0A7G3GB80-F1
#
_entry.id   AF-A0A7G3GB80-F1
#
_cell.length_a   1.000
_cell.length_b   1.000
_cell.length_c   1.000
_cell.angle_alpha   90.00
_cell.angle_beta   90.00
_cell.angle_gamma   90.00
#
_symmetry.space_group_name_H-M   'P 1'
#
loop_
_entity.id
_entity.type
_entity.pdbx_description
1 polymer ?
#
loop_
_entity_poly.entity_id
_entity_poly.type
_entity_poly.pdbx_seq_one_letter_code
_entity_poly.pdbx_strand_id
1 'polypeptide(L)'
;MPNNTRECAVLKIEHGLIPPRHPQTNGMVERFNGRISEVIVQTRFASLAEQKVTMENYLKIYNYHILQKALDHETSIQTMKKGQENKPELFKKRVYDLTRLDV
;
A
#
# COMPACT_ATOMS: atom_id res chain seq x y z
N MET A 1 -17.72 -8.02 -5.74
CA MET A 1 -16.81 -8.08 -4.56
C MET A 1 -17.53 -8.85 -3.48
N PRO A 2 -16.94 -9.90 -2.89
CA PRO A 2 -17.62 -10.67 -1.85
C PRO A 2 -17.90 -9.77 -0.64
N ASN A 3 -19.11 -9.90 -0.07
CA ASN A 3 -19.55 -9.18 1.12
C ASN A 3 -18.76 -9.69 2.34
N ASN A 4 -17.60 -9.09 2.62
CA ASN A 4 -16.78 -9.38 3.81
C ASN A 4 -17.38 -8.77 5.10
N THR A 5 -18.68 -8.47 5.10
CA THR A 5 -19.42 -7.70 6.12
C THR A 5 -19.28 -8.30 7.53
N ARG A 6 -19.18 -9.63 7.64
CA ARG A 6 -19.02 -10.32 8.93
C ARG A 6 -17.65 -10.07 9.56
N GLU A 7 -16.57 -10.14 8.79
CA GLU A 7 -15.21 -9.93 9.30
C GLU A 7 -14.98 -8.45 9.64
N CYS A 8 -15.50 -7.54 8.81
CA CYS A 8 -15.49 -6.11 9.10
C CYS A 8 -16.17 -5.79 10.43
N ALA A 9 -17.34 -6.40 10.71
CA ALA A 9 -18.05 -6.21 11.98
C ALA A 9 -17.24 -6.69 13.19
N VAL A 10 -16.56 -7.86 13.10
CA VAL A 10 -15.70 -8.38 14.16
C VAL A 10 -14.51 -7.46 14.43
N LEU A 11 -13.91 -6.92 13.38
CA LEU A 11 -12.76 -6.01 13.48
C LEU A 11 -13.15 -4.55 13.73
N LYS A 12 -14.45 -4.26 13.84
CA LYS A 12 -15.01 -2.89 13.95
C LYS A 12 -14.52 -1.96 12.82
N ILE A 13 -14.41 -2.52 11.61
CA ILE A 13 -14.06 -1.78 10.40
C ILE A 13 -15.34 -1.30 9.74
N GLU A 14 -15.48 0.02 9.61
CA GLU A 14 -16.58 0.61 8.85
C GLU A 14 -16.36 0.37 7.36
N HIS A 15 -17.35 -0.22 6.70
CA HIS A 15 -17.32 -0.42 5.25
C HIS A 15 -18.03 0.75 4.56
N GLY A 16 -17.27 1.58 3.85
CA GLY A 16 -17.79 2.71 3.08
C GLY A 16 -17.78 2.44 1.58
N LEU A 17 -18.87 2.76 0.89
CA LEU A 17 -18.85 2.97 -0.56
C LEU A 17 -18.53 4.43 -0.85
N ILE A 18 -17.73 4.70 -1.88
CA ILE A 18 -17.36 6.06 -2.23
C ILE A 18 -18.60 6.79 -2.78
N PRO A 19 -18.96 7.98 -2.25
CA PRO A 19 -20.11 8.73 -2.74
C PRO A 19 -19.90 9.15 -4.20
N PRO A 20 -20.97 9.16 -5.02
CA PRO A 20 -20.91 9.68 -6.38
C PRO A 20 -20.35 11.10 -6.41
N ARG A 21 -19.55 11.42 -7.43
CA ARG A 21 -18.98 12.76 -7.68
C ARG A 21 -17.98 13.25 -6.61
N HIS A 22 -17.30 12.35 -5.89
CA HIS A 22 -16.19 12.70 -4.99
C HIS A 22 -14.84 12.16 -5.51
N PRO A 23 -14.13 12.93 -6.37
CA PRO A 23 -13.05 12.38 -7.19
C PRO A 23 -11.73 12.09 -6.46
N GLN A 24 -11.53 12.62 -5.25
CA GLN A 24 -10.20 12.62 -4.62
C GLN A 24 -9.70 11.23 -4.21
N THR A 25 -10.60 10.34 -3.78
CA THR A 25 -10.28 8.94 -3.42
C THR A 25 -10.61 7.94 -4.53
N ASN A 26 -11.28 8.39 -5.59
CA ASN A 26 -11.64 7.54 -6.73
C ASN A 26 -10.39 7.10 -7.51
N GLY A 27 -10.31 5.81 -7.80
CA GLY A 27 -9.28 5.27 -8.67
C GLY A 27 -7.92 5.04 -7.99
N MET A 28 -7.77 5.22 -6.68
CA MET A 28 -6.47 5.05 -6.02
C MET A 28 -5.97 3.60 -6.09
N VAL A 29 -6.85 2.64 -5.78
CA VAL A 29 -6.55 1.20 -5.84
C VAL A 29 -6.37 0.78 -7.29
N GLU A 30 -7.19 1.29 -8.19
CA GLU A 30 -7.16 0.99 -9.62
C GLU A 30 -5.88 1.50 -10.27
N ARG A 31 -5.41 2.72 -9.93
CA ARG A 31 -4.12 3.26 -10.39
C ARG A 31 -2.93 2.47 -9.82
N PHE A 32 -3.02 1.99 -8.59
CA PHE A 32 -2.01 1.10 -8.03
C PHE A 32 -1.98 -0.24 -8.79
N ASN A 33 -3.16 -0.84 -9.01
CA ASN A 33 -3.31 -2.08 -9.76
C ASN A 33 -2.83 -1.96 -11.20
N GLY A 34 -3.06 -0.82 -11.86
CA GLY A 34 -2.51 -0.55 -13.19
C GLY A 34 -0.98 -0.57 -13.21
N ARG A 35 -0.34 0.13 -12.25
CA ARG A 35 1.13 0.18 -12.14
C ARG A 35 1.77 -1.19 -11.93
N ILE A 36 1.21 -2.02 -11.04
CA ILE A 36 1.76 -3.38 -10.84
C ILE A 36 1.45 -4.31 -12.02
N SER A 37 0.31 -4.10 -12.72
CA SER A 37 -0.02 -4.85 -13.92
C SER A 37 0.99 -4.58 -15.04
N GLU A 38 1.44 -3.33 -15.20
CA GLU A 38 2.50 -2.99 -16.17
C GLU A 38 3.79 -3.78 -15.89
N VAL A 39 4.22 -3.87 -14.63
CA VAL A 39 5.41 -4.64 -14.22
C VAL A 39 5.26 -6.13 -14.55
N ILE A 40 4.07 -6.69 -14.30
CA ILE A 40 3.78 -8.10 -14.57
C ILE A 40 3.73 -8.38 -16.08
N VAL A 41 3.10 -7.51 -16.87
CA VAL A 41 2.93 -7.70 -18.33
C VAL A 41 4.25 -7.57 -19.09
N GLN A 42 5.16 -6.72 -18.61
CA GLN A 42 6.48 -6.52 -19.23
C GLN A 42 7.45 -7.69 -19.03
N THR A 43 7.14 -8.63 -18.13
CA THR A 43 8.05 -9.72 -17.74
C THR A 43 7.44 -11.07 -18.09
N ARG A 44 8.21 -11.94 -18.78
CA ARG A 44 7.84 -13.35 -18.91
C ARG A 44 8.39 -14.12 -17.72
N PHE A 45 7.52 -14.80 -16.98
CA PHE A 45 7.91 -15.63 -15.84
C PHE A 45 7.97 -17.10 -16.26
N ALA A 46 9.01 -17.80 -15.83
CA ALA A 46 9.14 -19.24 -15.99
C ALA A 46 8.26 -20.01 -15.00
N SER A 47 7.85 -19.38 -13.90
CA SER A 47 7.00 -20.00 -12.87
C SER A 47 6.18 -18.98 -12.07
N LEU A 48 5.15 -19.47 -11.39
CA LEU A 48 4.39 -18.69 -10.41
C LEU A 48 5.26 -18.21 -9.23
N ALA A 49 6.27 -19.00 -8.83
CA ALA A 49 7.19 -18.63 -7.76
C ALA A 49 8.00 -17.39 -8.13
N GLU A 50 8.48 -17.31 -9.37
CA GLU A 50 9.21 -16.16 -9.89
C GLU A 50 8.31 -14.92 -9.96
N GLN A 51 7.08 -15.06 -10.45
CA GLN A 51 6.10 -13.97 -10.45
C GLN A 51 5.86 -13.43 -9.04
N LYS A 52 5.72 -14.33 -8.05
CA LYS A 52 5.52 -13.96 -6.65
C LYS A 52 6.72 -13.17 -6.11
N VAL A 53 7.94 -13.63 -6.35
CA VAL A 53 9.17 -12.92 -5.94
C VAL A 53 9.23 -11.52 -6.56
N THR A 54 8.89 -11.38 -7.83
CA THR A 54 8.84 -10.07 -8.50
C THR A 54 7.79 -9.15 -7.87
N MET A 55 6.61 -9.66 -7.52
CA MET A 55 5.60 -8.88 -6.80
C MET A 55 6.06 -8.45 -5.41
N GLU A 56 6.71 -9.34 -4.65
CA GLU A 56 7.29 -9.02 -3.34
C GLU A 56 8.39 -7.97 -3.43
N ASN A 57 9.23 -8.04 -4.47
CA ASN A 57 10.26 -7.04 -4.74
C ASN A 57 9.63 -5.69 -5.13
N TYR A 58 8.59 -5.69 -5.95
CA TYR A 58 7.87 -4.47 -6.28
C TYR A 58 7.24 -3.83 -5.04
N LEU A 59 6.63 -4.62 -4.15
CA LEU A 59 6.08 -4.14 -2.88
C LEU A 59 7.16 -3.44 -2.03
N LYS A 60 8.36 -4.03 -1.95
CA LYS A 60 9.49 -3.42 -1.24
C LYS A 60 9.90 -2.10 -1.89
N ILE A 61 10.13 -2.09 -3.20
CA ILE A 61 10.54 -0.88 -3.94
C ILE A 61 9.51 0.23 -3.76
N TYR A 62 8.22 -0.10 -3.92
CA TYR A 62 7.13 0.86 -3.78
C TYR A 62 7.09 1.50 -2.39
N ASN A 63 7.22 0.71 -1.33
CA ASN A 63 7.09 1.20 0.04
C ASN A 63 8.34 1.91 0.57
N TYR A 64 9.53 1.47 0.16
CA TYR A 64 10.80 1.90 0.74
C TYR A 64 11.60 2.85 -0.16
N HIS A 65 11.37 2.85 -1.47
CA HIS A 65 12.25 3.55 -2.41
C HIS A 65 11.54 4.53 -3.35
N ILE A 66 10.26 4.31 -3.67
CA ILE A 66 9.51 5.23 -4.54
C ILE A 66 9.02 6.43 -3.72
N LEU A 67 9.53 7.61 -4.06
CA LEU A 67 9.03 8.89 -3.54
C LEU A 67 7.70 9.23 -4.20
N GLN A 68 6.69 9.52 -3.38
CA GLN A 68 5.34 9.80 -3.85
C GLN A 68 5.08 11.30 -3.81
N LYS A 69 4.81 11.91 -4.97
CA LYS A 69 4.45 13.34 -5.05
C LYS A 69 3.25 13.70 -4.17
N ALA A 70 2.29 12.78 -4.01
CA ALA A 70 1.12 12.98 -3.15
C ALA A 70 1.46 12.97 -1.65
N LEU A 71 2.63 12.45 -1.28
CA LEU A 71 3.16 12.41 0.08
C LEU A 71 4.35 13.38 0.22
N ASP A 72 4.31 14.51 -0.47
CA ASP A 72 5.38 15.52 -0.45
C ASP A 72 6.78 14.95 -0.79
N HIS A 73 6.82 14.06 -1.79
CA HIS A 73 8.04 13.37 -2.22
C HIS A 73 8.69 12.50 -1.14
N GLU A 74 7.87 11.91 -0.25
CA GLU A 74 8.29 10.89 0.70
C GLU A 74 7.94 9.48 0.23
N THR A 75 8.64 8.48 0.78
CA THR A 75 8.24 7.07 0.63
C THR A 75 7.07 6.73 1.55
N SER A 76 6.30 5.70 1.20
CA SER A 76 5.18 5.24 2.04
C SER A 76 5.62 4.98 3.49
N ILE A 77 6.79 4.36 3.68
CA ILE A 77 7.31 4.02 5.00
C ILE A 77 7.73 5.25 5.80
N GLN A 78 8.34 6.25 5.15
CA GLN A 78 8.70 7.50 5.82
C GLN A 78 7.44 8.21 6.34
N THR A 79 6.42 8.33 5.51
CA THR A 79 5.15 8.94 5.91
C THR A 79 4.46 8.12 7.02
N MET A 80 4.49 6.79 6.95
CA MET A 80 3.97 5.92 8.01
C MET A 80 4.73 6.08 9.34
N LYS A 81 6.06 6.22 9.30
CA LYS A 81 6.89 6.43 10.49
C LYS A 81 6.59 7.77 11.16
N LYS A 82 6.51 8.85 10.37
CA LYS A 82 6.04 10.17 10.85
C LYS A 82 4.62 10.09 11.41
N GLY A 83 3.74 9.33 10.75
CA GLY A 83 2.39 9.07 11.24
C GLY A 83 2.39 8.38 12.62
N GLN A 84 3.27 7.40 12.82
CA GLN A 84 3.41 6.69 14.08
C GLN A 84 3.97 7.58 15.20
N GLU A 85 4.89 8.50 14.90
CA GLU A 85 5.39 9.49 15.85
C GLU A 85 4.29 10.49 16.26
N ASN A 86 3.49 10.95 15.30
CA ASN A 86 2.46 11.96 15.53
C ASN A 86 1.18 11.40 16.19
N LYS A 87 0.81 10.16 15.88
CA LYS A 87 -0.43 9.49 16.35
C LYS A 87 -0.17 8.01 16.67
N PRO A 88 0.62 7.71 17.70
CA PRO A 88 1.04 6.34 18.01
C PRO A 88 -0.14 5.40 18.31
N GLU A 89 -1.25 5.93 18.82
CA GLU A 89 -2.46 5.18 19.17
C GLU A 89 -3.14 4.51 17.96
N LEU A 90 -2.90 5.01 16.74
CA LEU A 90 -3.42 4.43 15.51
C LEU A 90 -2.61 3.21 15.03
N PHE A 91 -1.41 2.97 15.58
CA PHE A 91 -0.49 1.95 15.12
C PHE A 91 -0.38 0.80 16.12
N LYS A 92 -0.78 -0.41 15.69
CA LYS A 92 -0.62 -1.64 16.48
C LYS A 92 0.78 -2.26 16.40
N LYS A 93 1.56 -1.88 15.38
CA LYS A 93 2.90 -2.44 15.08
C LYS A 93 3.87 -1.30 14.80
N ARG A 94 5.14 -1.51 15.16
CA ARG A 94 6.22 -0.58 14.80
C ARG A 94 6.41 -0.56 13.29
N VAL A 95 6.57 0.63 12.74
CA VAL A 95 6.95 0.85 11.34
C VAL A 95 8.47 0.92 11.28
N TYR A 96 9.08 0.02 10.51
CA TYR A 96 10.52 -0.04 10.32
C TYR A 96 10.89 0.58 8.99
N ASP A 97 11.85 1.52 9.01
CA ASP A 97 12.46 2.05 7.79
C ASP A 97 13.74 1.26 7.48
N LEU A 98 13.58 0.18 6.71
CA LEU A 98 14.69 -0.72 6.34
C LEU A 98 15.73 -0.06 5.41
N THR A 99 15.50 1.18 4.96
CA THR A 99 16.47 1.93 4.14
C THR A 99 17.44 2.76 4.96
N ARG A 100 17.13 3.00 6.24
CA ARG A 100 17.94 3.80 7.16
C ARG A 100 18.29 2.95 8.38
N LEU A 101 19.47 3.17 8.96
CA LEU A 101 19.76 2.63 10.29
C LEU A 101 18.81 3.31 11.27
N ASP A 102 17.91 2.51 11.87
CA ASP A 102 17.10 2.93 13.00
C ASP A 102 18.04 3.10 14.22
N VAL A 103 18.58 4.32 14.40
CA VAL A 103 19.34 4.74 15.60
C VAL A 103 18.43 5.32 16.67
#